data_AF-A0A434AVK4-F1
#
_entry.id   AF-A0A434AVK4-F1
#
_cell.length_a   1.000
_cell.length_b   1.000
_cell.length_c   1.000
_cell.angle_alpha   90.00
_cell.angle_beta   90.00
_cell.angle_gamma   90.00
#
_symmetry.space_group_name_H-M   'P 1'
#
loop_
_entity.id
_entity.type
_entity.pdbx_description
1 polymer ?
#
loop_
_entity_poly.entity_id
_entity_poly.type
_entity_poly.pdbx_seq_one_letter_code
_entity_poly.pdbx_strand_id
1 'polypeptide(L)'
;METTLKTLAEFGITAVTITGLIAYLGRKIFEHYLSLKIDSYKNDLVRANYEHQTKFSKLHNDRAEFIKDLFSDFTELEKLINSVTTTWQGPEWLESHEREDKAKELLEQTKAKFEKNKIYFTKQLCDEIENALKVSKSFILESLRVKRQSNFEKEDRAFYLEKEKQGETAFRRWLKLEEESQEELLKIRESLADKFRSLFGVK
;
A
#
# COMPACT_ATOMS: atom_id res chain seq x y z
N MET A 1 -3.78 93.05 -24.25
CA MET A 1 -4.54 91.83 -24.58
C MET A 1 -3.63 90.70 -25.03
N GLU A 2 -2.56 90.96 -25.80
CA GLU A 2 -1.58 89.92 -26.18
C GLU A 2 -0.77 89.33 -25.01
N THR A 3 -0.39 90.14 -24.02
CA THR A 3 0.43 89.69 -22.88
C THR A 3 -0.31 88.75 -21.93
N THR A 4 -1.62 88.93 -21.74
CA THR A 4 -2.47 88.06 -20.92
C THR A 4 -2.79 86.72 -21.61
N LEU A 5 -2.76 86.67 -22.93
CA LEU A 5 -2.98 85.46 -23.72
C LEU A 5 -1.75 84.54 -23.73
N LYS A 6 -0.54 85.12 -23.78
CA LYS A 6 0.72 84.36 -23.68
C LYS A 6 0.91 83.72 -22.31
N THR A 7 0.65 84.44 -21.23
CA THR A 7 0.77 83.88 -19.87
C THR A 7 -0.26 82.79 -19.60
N LEU A 8 -1.49 82.89 -20.11
CA LEU A 8 -2.50 81.84 -20.02
C LEU A 8 -2.11 80.57 -20.81
N ALA A 9 -1.52 80.74 -21.99
CA ALA A 9 -1.02 79.64 -22.82
C ALA A 9 0.18 78.92 -22.17
N GLU A 10 1.12 79.68 -21.57
CA GLU A 10 2.26 79.12 -20.84
C GLU A 10 1.83 78.35 -19.58
N PHE A 11 0.81 78.84 -18.85
CA PHE A 11 0.18 78.10 -17.74
C PHE A 11 -0.54 76.82 -18.20
N GLY A 12 -1.19 76.85 -19.37
CA GLY A 12 -1.84 75.67 -19.95
C GLY A 12 -0.85 74.56 -20.35
N ILE A 13 0.27 74.93 -20.98
CA ILE A 13 1.32 73.97 -21.41
C ILE A 13 2.03 73.34 -20.21
N THR A 14 2.31 74.13 -19.17
CA THR A 14 2.93 73.63 -17.93
C THR A 14 1.99 72.71 -17.14
N ALA A 15 0.69 73.02 -17.06
CA ALA A 15 -0.28 72.15 -16.40
C ALA A 15 -0.45 70.80 -17.12
N VAL A 16 -0.51 70.78 -18.46
CA VAL A 16 -0.64 69.56 -19.26
C VAL A 16 0.60 68.66 -19.14
N THR A 17 1.79 69.25 -19.18
CA THR A 17 3.05 68.50 -19.05
C THR A 17 3.21 67.88 -17.66
N ILE A 18 2.92 68.63 -16.58
CA ILE A 18 2.96 68.11 -15.21
C ILE A 18 1.93 66.99 -15.01
N THR A 19 0.69 67.17 -15.50
CA THR A 19 -0.37 66.16 -15.40
C THR A 19 0.01 64.89 -16.16
N GLY A 20 0.60 65.03 -17.35
CA GLY A 20 1.12 63.91 -18.14
C GLY A 20 2.24 63.16 -17.42
N LEU A 21 3.15 63.87 -16.76
CA LEU A 21 4.25 63.27 -16.00
C LEU A 21 3.75 62.51 -14.77
N ILE A 22 2.79 63.08 -14.03
CA ILE A 22 2.14 62.43 -12.88
C ILE A 22 1.39 61.18 -13.33
N ALA A 23 0.63 61.27 -14.43
CA ALA A 23 -0.09 60.12 -14.99
C ALA A 23 0.87 59.00 -15.44
N TYR A 24 1.98 59.36 -16.09
CA TYR A 24 3.01 58.41 -16.52
C TYR A 24 3.69 57.72 -15.32
N LEU A 25 4.10 58.49 -14.31
CA LEU A 25 4.73 57.94 -13.10
C LEU A 25 3.76 57.08 -12.30
N GLY A 26 2.51 57.52 -12.14
CA GLY A 26 1.46 56.75 -11.48
C GLY A 26 1.21 55.42 -12.18
N ARG A 27 1.12 55.44 -13.52
CA ARG A 27 1.01 54.23 -14.34
C ARG A 27 2.20 53.29 -14.14
N LYS A 28 3.43 53.81 -14.19
CA LYS A 28 4.65 53.01 -14.05
C LYS A 28 4.78 52.37 -12.66
N ILE A 29 4.43 53.10 -11.60
CA ILE A 29 4.42 52.58 -10.23
C ILE A 29 3.36 51.48 -10.08
N PHE A 30 2.18 51.69 -10.65
CA PHE A 30 1.10 50.71 -10.63
C PHE A 30 1.45 49.44 -11.41
N GLU A 31 2.02 49.57 -12.61
CA GLU A 31 2.52 48.45 -13.41
C GLU A 31 3.62 47.66 -12.68
N HIS A 32 4.55 48.35 -12.03
CA HIS A 32 5.60 47.71 -11.24
C HIS A 32 5.05 46.97 -10.01
N TYR A 33 4.12 47.59 -9.28
CA TYR A 33 3.45 46.96 -8.14
C TYR A 33 2.66 45.72 -8.56
N LEU A 34 1.92 45.79 -9.68
CA LEU A 34 1.22 44.63 -10.23
C LEU A 34 2.19 43.52 -10.67
N SER A 35 3.30 43.87 -11.31
CA SER A 35 4.34 42.89 -11.70
C SER A 35 4.89 42.17 -10.48
N LEU A 36 5.28 42.90 -9.43
CA LEU A 36 5.79 42.30 -8.19
C LEU A 36 4.77 41.37 -7.54
N LYS A 37 3.49 41.74 -7.55
CA LYS A 37 2.42 40.93 -6.98
C LYS A 37 2.13 39.68 -7.83
N ILE A 38 2.17 39.79 -9.16
CA ILE A 38 2.07 38.65 -10.07
C ILE A 38 3.24 37.69 -9.85
N ASP A 39 4.45 38.21 -9.72
CA ASP A 39 5.65 37.40 -9.49
C ASP A 39 5.62 36.73 -8.11
N SER A 40 5.10 37.41 -7.06
CA SER A 40 4.89 36.77 -5.76
C SER A 40 3.88 35.63 -5.85
N TYR A 41 2.74 35.83 -6.51
CA TYR A 41 1.73 34.77 -6.68
C TYR A 41 2.26 33.60 -7.51
N LYS A 42 3.06 33.87 -8.55
CA LYS A 42 3.72 32.80 -9.32
C LYS A 42 4.68 32.01 -8.44
N ASN A 43 5.50 32.68 -7.62
CA ASN A 43 6.43 32.00 -6.72
C ASN A 43 5.72 31.17 -5.66
N ASP A 44 4.64 31.68 -5.08
CA ASP A 44 3.80 30.93 -4.13
C ASP A 44 3.19 29.69 -4.77
N LEU A 45 2.72 29.81 -6.02
CA LEU A 45 2.12 28.72 -6.77
C LEU A 45 3.16 27.65 -7.15
N VAL A 46 4.37 28.06 -7.56
CA VAL A 46 5.50 27.16 -7.80
C VAL A 46 5.89 26.42 -6.52
N ARG A 47 5.97 27.13 -5.39
CA ARG A 47 6.29 26.54 -4.09
C ARG A 47 5.23 25.53 -3.66
N ALA A 48 3.96 25.90 -3.73
CA ALA A 48 2.86 25.00 -3.40
C ALA A 48 2.89 23.76 -4.29
N ASN A 49 3.09 23.92 -5.60
CA ASN A 49 3.21 22.81 -6.54
C ASN A 49 4.39 21.88 -6.18
N TYR A 50 5.56 22.46 -5.85
CA TYR A 50 6.73 21.69 -5.42
C TYR A 50 6.48 20.93 -4.11
N GLU A 51 5.85 21.56 -3.12
CA GLU A 51 5.48 20.91 -1.86
C GLU A 51 4.48 19.76 -2.09
N HIS A 52 3.47 19.98 -2.93
CA HIS A 52 2.53 18.94 -3.33
C HIS A 52 3.21 17.78 -4.04
N GLN A 53 4.07 18.06 -5.01
CA GLN A 53 4.84 17.04 -5.74
C GLN A 53 5.74 16.26 -4.79
N THR A 54 6.42 16.92 -3.85
CA THR A 54 7.27 16.27 -2.85
C THR A 54 6.46 15.38 -1.91
N LYS A 55 5.36 15.87 -1.35
CA LYS A 55 4.48 15.09 -0.45
C LYS A 55 3.87 13.89 -1.15
N PHE A 56 3.40 14.09 -2.39
CA PHE A 56 2.83 13.03 -3.21
C PHE A 56 3.89 11.98 -3.54
N SER A 57 5.09 12.41 -3.94
CA SER A 57 6.20 11.49 -4.25
C SER A 57 6.59 10.67 -3.03
N LYS A 58 6.66 11.28 -1.84
CA LYS A 58 6.93 10.57 -0.60
C LYS A 58 5.84 9.54 -0.28
N LEU A 59 4.57 9.93 -0.34
CA LEU A 59 3.46 9.00 -0.10
C LEU A 59 3.47 7.80 -1.07
N HIS A 60 3.76 8.04 -2.35
CA HIS A 60 3.88 6.98 -3.34
C HIS A 60 5.07 6.05 -3.08
N ASN A 61 6.21 6.60 -2.67
CA ASN A 61 7.38 5.82 -2.29
C ASN A 61 7.11 4.96 -1.05
N ASP A 62 6.56 5.56 0.01
CA ASP A 62 6.21 4.86 1.25
C ASP A 62 5.21 3.72 0.97
N ARG A 63 4.21 3.99 0.12
CA ARG A 63 3.25 2.98 -0.35
C ARG A 63 3.93 1.85 -1.14
N ALA A 64 4.87 2.18 -2.02
CA ALA A 64 5.57 1.20 -2.84
C ALA A 64 6.46 0.28 -2.01
N GLU A 65 7.20 0.87 -1.06
CA GLU A 65 8.02 0.14 -0.10
C GLU A 65 7.15 -0.79 0.74
N PHE A 66 6.03 -0.30 1.27
CA PHE A 66 5.10 -1.11 2.03
C PHE A 66 4.51 -2.29 1.22
N ILE A 67 4.13 -2.07 -0.04
CA ILE A 67 3.62 -3.14 -0.92
C ILE A 67 4.68 -4.21 -1.16
N LYS A 68 5.92 -3.80 -1.45
CA LYS A 68 7.04 -4.72 -1.65
C LYS A 68 7.25 -5.60 -0.41
N ASP A 69 7.28 -4.96 0.75
CA ASP A 69 7.42 -5.61 2.04
C ASP A 69 6.29 -6.60 2.32
N LEU A 70 5.03 -6.17 2.15
CA LEU A 70 3.86 -7.01 2.35
C LEU A 70 3.88 -8.23 1.41
N PHE A 71 4.29 -8.04 0.16
CA PHE A 71 4.41 -9.13 -0.80
C PHE A 71 5.54 -10.12 -0.43
N SER A 72 6.65 -9.61 0.12
CA SER A 72 7.71 -10.45 0.68
C SER A 72 7.19 -11.29 1.84
N ASP A 73 6.44 -10.69 2.75
CA ASP A 73 5.80 -11.40 3.87
C ASP A 73 4.88 -12.52 3.38
N PHE A 74 4.04 -12.26 2.37
CA PHE A 74 3.19 -13.30 1.77
C PHE A 74 3.98 -14.45 1.14
N THR A 75 5.08 -14.13 0.45
CA THR A 75 5.95 -15.15 -0.16
C THR A 75 6.60 -16.02 0.92
N GLU A 76 7.03 -15.43 2.03
CA GLU A 76 7.62 -16.17 3.13
C GLU A 76 6.58 -16.99 3.90
N LEU A 77 5.38 -16.44 4.08
CA LEU A 77 4.26 -17.13 4.69
C LEU A 77 3.83 -18.36 3.87
N GLU A 78 3.79 -18.25 2.54
CA GLU A 78 3.57 -19.39 1.64
C GLU A 78 4.61 -20.49 1.86
N LYS A 79 5.90 -20.16 1.91
CA LYS A 79 6.96 -21.15 2.17
C LYS A 79 6.79 -21.83 3.53
N LEU A 80 6.51 -21.05 4.57
CA LEU A 80 6.31 -21.59 5.92
C LEU A 80 5.08 -22.49 5.96
N ILE A 81 3.97 -22.11 5.33
CA ILE A 81 2.77 -22.95 5.27
C ILE A 81 3.05 -24.23 4.49
N ASN A 82 3.70 -24.15 3.33
CA ASN A 82 4.10 -25.33 2.57
C ASN A 82 5.02 -26.25 3.40
N SER A 83 5.89 -25.69 4.25
CA SER A 83 6.72 -26.47 5.16
C SER A 83 5.93 -27.12 6.31
N VAL A 84 4.80 -26.52 6.70
CA VAL A 84 3.87 -26.99 7.73
C VAL A 84 2.91 -28.04 7.17
N THR A 85 2.53 -27.95 5.91
CA THR A 85 1.57 -28.85 5.26
C THR A 85 2.24 -29.97 4.49
N THR A 86 3.55 -29.93 4.23
CA THR A 86 4.21 -31.02 3.52
C THR A 86 4.09 -32.35 4.27
N THR A 87 3.84 -33.45 3.56
CA THR A 87 3.83 -34.81 4.13
C THR A 87 5.22 -35.29 4.55
N TRP A 88 6.30 -34.64 4.09
CA TRP A 88 7.68 -35.08 4.28
C TRP A 88 8.36 -34.42 5.49
N GLN A 89 7.88 -34.70 6.72
CA GLN A 89 8.29 -33.97 7.92
C GLN A 89 9.27 -34.69 8.87
N GLY A 90 9.71 -35.91 8.54
CA GLY A 90 10.53 -36.73 9.46
C GLY A 90 9.70 -37.28 10.64
N PRO A 91 10.26 -38.13 11.53
CA PRO A 91 9.52 -38.75 12.63
C PRO A 91 9.09 -37.81 13.76
N GLU A 92 9.81 -36.70 13.98
CA GLU A 92 9.58 -35.71 15.03
C GLU A 92 8.35 -34.80 14.82
N TRP A 93 7.71 -34.90 13.65
CA TRP A 93 6.66 -33.99 13.21
C TRP A 93 5.39 -33.99 14.08
N LEU A 94 5.06 -35.12 14.71
CA LEU A 94 3.88 -35.23 15.57
C LEU A 94 4.01 -34.47 16.89
N GLU A 95 5.25 -34.28 17.35
CA GLU A 95 5.57 -33.71 18.66
C GLU A 95 6.06 -32.26 18.55
N SER A 96 6.69 -31.91 17.42
CA SER A 96 7.16 -30.54 17.18
C SER A 96 6.08 -29.64 16.59
N HIS A 97 5.94 -28.45 17.19
CA HIS A 97 5.10 -27.35 16.69
C HIS A 97 5.92 -26.17 16.16
N GLU A 98 7.24 -26.32 16.03
CA GLU A 98 8.14 -25.21 15.70
C GLU A 98 7.79 -24.55 14.35
N ARG A 99 7.42 -25.36 13.34
CA ARG A 99 7.06 -24.85 12.01
C ARG A 99 5.76 -24.05 12.05
N GLU A 100 4.76 -24.57 12.76
CA GLU A 100 3.48 -23.89 12.95
C GLU A 100 3.65 -22.61 13.75
N ASP A 101 4.49 -22.60 14.78
CA ASP A 101 4.70 -21.43 15.61
C ASP A 101 5.42 -20.32 14.83
N LYS A 102 6.43 -20.67 14.00
CA LYS A 102 7.03 -19.72 13.05
C LYS A 102 6.01 -19.16 12.06
N ALA A 103 5.16 -20.01 11.49
CA ALA A 103 4.13 -19.58 10.55
C ALA A 103 3.09 -18.67 11.21
N LYS A 104 2.65 -18.98 12.44
CA LYS A 104 1.73 -18.14 13.23
C LYS A 104 2.36 -16.80 13.57
N GLU A 105 3.62 -16.80 14.00
CA GLU A 105 4.33 -15.58 14.37
C GLU A 105 4.41 -14.64 13.16
N LEU A 106 4.87 -15.14 12.01
CA LEU A 106 4.92 -14.34 10.79
C LEU A 106 3.53 -13.85 10.39
N LEU A 107 2.51 -14.71 10.40
CA LEU A 107 1.13 -14.34 10.08
C LEU A 107 0.64 -13.16 10.95
N GLU A 108 0.84 -13.23 12.27
CA GLU A 108 0.41 -12.17 13.18
C GLU A 108 1.23 -10.88 13.00
N GLN A 109 2.53 -10.99 12.71
CA GLN A 109 3.38 -9.85 12.37
C GLN A 109 2.91 -9.17 11.07
N THR A 110 2.68 -9.93 10.01
CA THR A 110 2.18 -9.45 8.71
C THR A 110 0.81 -8.80 8.88
N LYS A 111 -0.09 -9.43 9.64
CA LYS A 111 -1.40 -8.87 9.93
C LYS A 111 -1.30 -7.54 10.68
N ALA A 112 -0.51 -7.47 11.74
CA ALA A 112 -0.31 -6.24 12.50
C ALA A 112 0.32 -5.12 11.65
N LYS A 113 1.27 -5.48 10.78
CA LYS A 113 1.89 -4.57 9.82
C LYS A 113 0.87 -4.06 8.79
N PHE A 114 0.02 -4.94 8.26
CA PHE A 114 -1.05 -4.58 7.34
C PHE A 114 -2.10 -3.66 7.98
N GLU A 115 -2.60 -3.98 9.17
CA GLU A 115 -3.60 -3.16 9.88
C GLU A 115 -3.15 -1.70 10.05
N LYS A 116 -1.88 -1.48 10.40
CA LYS A 116 -1.30 -0.14 10.56
C LYS A 116 -1.24 0.66 9.26
N ASN A 117 -1.24 -0.02 8.11
CA ASN A 117 -0.97 0.56 6.80
C ASN A 117 -2.15 0.41 5.82
N LYS A 118 -3.33 -0.01 6.31
CA LYS A 118 -4.56 -0.17 5.51
C LYS A 118 -4.94 1.08 4.72
N ILE A 119 -4.56 2.26 5.20
CA ILE A 119 -4.90 3.54 4.56
C ILE A 119 -4.35 3.66 3.13
N TYR A 120 -3.30 2.89 2.82
CA TYR A 120 -2.66 2.91 1.50
C TYR A 120 -3.40 2.09 0.44
N PHE A 121 -4.49 1.43 0.81
CA PHE A 121 -5.19 0.51 -0.08
C PHE A 121 -6.66 0.89 -0.24
N THR A 122 -7.20 0.54 -1.41
CA THR A 122 -8.65 0.56 -1.64
C THR A 122 -9.31 -0.50 -0.77
N LYS A 123 -10.56 -0.27 -0.34
CA LYS A 123 -11.34 -1.23 0.42
C LYS A 123 -11.34 -2.64 -0.19
N GLN A 124 -11.56 -2.75 -1.50
CA GLN A 124 -11.57 -4.03 -2.21
C GLN A 124 -10.26 -4.81 -2.01
N LEU A 125 -9.10 -4.16 -2.23
CA LEU A 125 -7.80 -4.79 -2.03
C LEU A 125 -7.54 -5.12 -0.56
N CYS A 126 -8.05 -4.31 0.39
CA CYS A 126 -7.98 -4.67 1.81
C CYS A 126 -8.73 -5.99 2.08
N ASP A 127 -9.96 -6.13 1.59
CA ASP A 127 -10.78 -7.32 1.79
C ASP A 127 -10.08 -8.58 1.23
N GLU A 128 -9.37 -8.44 0.11
CA GLU A 128 -8.61 -9.53 -0.51
C GLU A 128 -7.35 -9.92 0.28
N ILE A 129 -6.61 -8.93 0.78
CA ILE A 129 -5.44 -9.16 1.66
C ILE A 129 -5.91 -9.84 2.96
N GLU A 130 -7.01 -9.38 3.56
CA GLU A 130 -7.60 -10.00 4.74
C GLU A 130 -8.02 -11.45 4.47
N ASN A 131 -8.63 -11.70 3.31
CA ASN A 131 -8.98 -13.06 2.90
C ASN A 131 -7.74 -13.94 2.73
N ALA A 132 -6.67 -13.42 2.11
CA ALA A 132 -5.39 -14.14 1.98
C ALA A 132 -4.80 -14.53 3.34
N LEU A 133 -4.79 -13.60 4.31
CA LEU A 133 -4.33 -13.86 5.68
C LEU A 133 -5.24 -14.87 6.40
N LYS A 134 -6.55 -14.83 6.16
CA LYS A 134 -7.51 -15.77 6.73
C LYS A 134 -7.31 -17.19 6.18
N VAL A 135 -7.12 -17.33 4.87
CA VAL A 135 -6.83 -18.61 4.20
C VAL A 135 -5.50 -19.18 4.73
N SER A 136 -4.47 -18.34 4.85
CA SER A 136 -3.19 -18.70 5.44
C SER A 136 -3.35 -19.25 6.86
N LYS A 137 -4.16 -18.56 7.68
CA LYS A 137 -4.50 -19.00 9.04
C LYS A 137 -5.20 -20.36 9.06
N SER A 138 -6.14 -20.61 8.13
CA SER A 138 -6.86 -21.89 8.10
C SER A 138 -5.93 -23.07 7.82
N PHE A 139 -4.95 -22.92 6.92
CA PHE A 139 -3.98 -23.99 6.66
C PHE A 139 -3.16 -24.34 7.91
N ILE A 140 -2.69 -23.33 8.65
CA ILE A 140 -1.93 -23.53 9.89
C ILE A 140 -2.80 -24.20 10.98
N LEU A 141 -4.07 -23.83 11.08
CA LEU A 141 -4.98 -24.44 12.06
C LEU A 141 -5.37 -25.87 11.68
N GLU A 142 -5.52 -26.13 10.39
CA GLU A 142 -5.88 -27.45 9.90
C GLU A 142 -4.70 -28.43 10.04
N SER A 143 -3.45 -28.01 9.78
CA SER A 143 -2.29 -28.88 10.03
C SER A 143 -2.22 -29.33 11.50
N LEU A 144 -2.47 -28.42 12.45
CA LEU A 144 -2.56 -28.76 13.88
C LEU A 144 -3.72 -29.70 14.22
N ARG A 145 -4.84 -29.62 13.50
CA ARG A 145 -5.97 -30.55 13.68
C ARG A 145 -5.59 -31.93 13.17
N VAL A 146 -4.96 -32.02 11.99
CA VAL A 146 -4.54 -33.30 11.43
C VAL A 146 -3.44 -33.94 12.28
N LYS A 147 -2.48 -33.17 12.85
CA LYS A 147 -1.49 -33.70 13.82
C LYS A 147 -2.18 -34.34 15.03
N ARG A 148 -3.15 -33.63 15.62
CA ARG A 148 -3.92 -34.15 16.75
C ARG A 148 -4.69 -35.42 16.38
N GLN A 149 -5.34 -35.44 15.22
CA GLN A 149 -6.03 -36.64 14.74
C GLN A 149 -5.06 -37.81 14.56
N SER A 150 -3.88 -37.58 14.00
CA SER A 150 -2.86 -38.62 13.82
C SER A 150 -2.37 -39.19 15.16
N ASN A 151 -2.26 -38.36 16.20
CA ASN A 151 -1.92 -38.85 17.55
C ASN A 151 -3.02 -39.74 18.11
N PHE A 152 -4.30 -39.36 17.97
CA PHE A 152 -5.43 -40.20 18.38
C PHE A 152 -5.48 -41.53 17.62
N GLU A 153 -5.26 -41.50 16.30
CA GLU A 153 -5.21 -42.71 15.46
C GLU A 153 -4.07 -43.67 15.84
N LYS A 154 -2.95 -43.14 16.35
CA LYS A 154 -1.82 -43.94 16.86
C LYS A 154 -2.15 -44.63 18.18
N GLU A 155 -2.94 -43.98 19.04
CA GLU A 155 -3.31 -44.48 20.37
C GLU A 155 -4.49 -45.47 20.33
N ASP A 156 -5.47 -45.27 19.44
CA ASP A 156 -6.67 -46.11 19.32
C ASP A 156 -6.75 -46.83 17.96
N ARG A 157 -6.32 -48.10 17.96
CA ARG A 157 -6.32 -48.97 16.77
C ARG A 157 -7.71 -49.28 16.24
N ALA A 158 -8.73 -49.32 17.10
CA ALA A 158 -10.11 -49.58 16.67
C ALA A 158 -10.68 -48.38 15.92
N PHE A 159 -10.43 -47.17 16.44
CA PHE A 159 -10.76 -45.92 15.79
C PHE A 159 -10.07 -45.76 14.42
N TYR A 160 -8.77 -46.09 14.34
CA TYR A 160 -8.04 -46.06 13.07
C TYR A 160 -8.66 -46.98 12.00
N LEU A 161 -8.95 -48.23 12.34
CA LEU A 161 -9.52 -49.20 11.39
C LEU A 161 -10.92 -48.80 10.90
N GLU A 162 -11.70 -48.11 11.73
CA GLU A 162 -12.99 -47.55 11.31
C GLU A 162 -12.81 -46.37 10.33
N LYS A 163 -11.86 -45.46 10.62
CA LYS A 163 -11.58 -44.30 9.76
C LYS A 163 -10.91 -44.68 8.44
N GLU A 164 -10.05 -45.70 8.45
CA GLU A 164 -9.42 -46.25 7.25
C GLU A 164 -10.47 -46.81 6.28
N LYS A 165 -11.47 -47.55 6.79
CA LYS A 165 -12.62 -48.03 5.98
C LYS A 165 -13.46 -46.91 5.40
N GLN A 166 -13.58 -45.79 6.10
CA GLN A 166 -14.27 -44.59 5.63
C GLN A 166 -13.41 -43.73 4.69
N GLY A 167 -12.11 -44.02 4.57
CA GLY A 167 -11.19 -43.23 3.77
C GLY A 167 -10.86 -41.85 4.36
N GLU A 168 -11.05 -41.65 5.67
CA GLU A 168 -10.89 -40.36 6.38
C GLU A 168 -9.67 -40.33 7.32
N THR A 169 -8.61 -41.05 7.00
CA THR A 169 -7.40 -41.08 7.83
C THR A 169 -6.74 -39.70 7.92
N ALA A 170 -6.02 -39.44 9.01
CA ALA A 170 -5.23 -38.22 9.17
C ALA A 170 -4.26 -38.04 7.98
N PHE A 171 -3.64 -39.12 7.50
CA PHE A 171 -2.76 -39.09 6.33
C PHE A 171 -3.45 -38.57 5.06
N ARG A 172 -4.66 -39.04 4.74
CA ARG A 172 -5.39 -38.57 3.55
C ARG A 172 -5.78 -37.10 3.66
N ARG A 173 -6.19 -36.66 4.85
CA ARG A 173 -6.46 -35.25 5.12
C ARG A 173 -5.20 -34.40 4.98
N TRP A 174 -4.05 -34.92 5.41
CA TRP A 174 -2.76 -34.24 5.25
C TRP A 174 -2.36 -34.10 3.79
N LEU A 175 -2.46 -35.16 3.00
CA LEU A 175 -2.13 -35.13 1.58
C LEU A 175 -2.98 -34.10 0.83
N LYS A 176 -4.28 -34.07 1.14
CA LYS A 176 -5.20 -33.07 0.61
C LYS A 176 -4.82 -31.64 1.05
N LEU A 177 -4.45 -31.46 2.31
CA LEU A 177 -4.01 -30.18 2.85
C LEU A 177 -2.73 -29.67 2.16
N GLU A 178 -1.78 -30.56 1.87
CA GLU A 178 -0.55 -30.25 1.12
C GLU A 178 -0.91 -29.70 -0.27
N GLU A 179 -1.71 -30.44 -1.04
CA GLU A 179 -2.15 -30.07 -2.38
C GLU A 179 -2.92 -28.73 -2.39
N GLU A 180 -3.94 -28.61 -1.53
CA GLU A 180 -4.76 -27.39 -1.43
C GLU A 180 -3.90 -26.18 -1.04
N SER A 181 -2.97 -26.34 -0.09
CA SER A 181 -2.12 -25.23 0.35
C SER A 181 -1.20 -24.73 -0.77
N GLN A 182 -0.60 -25.63 -1.54
CA GLN A 182 0.30 -25.26 -2.64
C GLN A 182 -0.47 -24.54 -3.75
N GLU A 183 -1.65 -25.03 -4.13
CA GLU A 183 -2.44 -24.42 -5.18
C GLU A 183 -3.07 -23.08 -4.77
N GLU A 184 -3.75 -23.04 -3.62
CA GLU A 184 -4.52 -21.87 -3.23
C GLU A 184 -3.62 -20.70 -2.85
N LEU A 185 -2.52 -20.95 -2.11
CA LEU A 185 -1.59 -19.88 -1.73
C LEU A 185 -0.87 -19.30 -2.94
N LEU A 186 -0.50 -20.15 -3.92
CA LEU A 186 0.07 -19.68 -5.18
C LEU A 186 -0.93 -18.79 -5.93
N LYS A 187 -2.17 -19.25 -6.13
CA LYS A 187 -3.23 -18.48 -6.81
C LYS A 187 -3.48 -17.14 -6.11
N ILE A 188 -3.53 -17.12 -4.78
CA ILE A 188 -3.72 -15.90 -3.99
C ILE A 188 -2.52 -14.96 -4.17
N ARG A 189 -1.29 -15.47 -4.07
CA ARG A 189 -0.07 -14.65 -4.21
C ARG A 189 0.02 -14.04 -5.60
N GLU A 190 -0.25 -14.81 -6.66
CA GLU A 190 -0.23 -14.30 -8.04
C GLU A 190 -1.31 -13.23 -8.26
N SER A 191 -2.52 -13.49 -7.78
CA SER A 191 -3.63 -12.52 -7.83
C SER A 191 -3.28 -11.20 -7.10
N LEU A 192 -2.66 -11.27 -5.93
CA LEU A 192 -2.18 -10.09 -5.22
C LEU A 192 -1.03 -9.40 -5.96
N ALA A 193 -0.10 -10.15 -6.56
CA ALA A 193 1.00 -9.61 -7.34
C ALA A 193 0.49 -8.77 -8.51
N ASP A 194 -0.51 -9.25 -9.25
CA ASP A 194 -1.09 -8.52 -10.38
C ASP A 194 -1.78 -7.23 -9.92
N LYS A 195 -2.48 -7.27 -8.79
CA LYS A 195 -3.11 -6.07 -8.22
C LYS A 195 -2.06 -5.07 -7.76
N PHE A 196 -0.98 -5.52 -7.13
CA PHE A 196 0.13 -4.67 -6.75
C PHE A 196 0.84 -4.05 -7.97
N ARG A 197 1.08 -4.82 -9.04
CA ARG A 197 1.61 -4.30 -10.31
C ARG A 197 0.71 -3.22 -10.90
N SER A 198 -0.61 -3.43 -10.87
CA SER A 198 -1.58 -2.45 -11.36
C SER A 198 -1.52 -1.13 -10.58
N LEU A 199 -1.23 -1.16 -9.27
CA LEU A 199 -1.03 0.05 -8.45
C LEU A 199 0.22 0.84 -8.85
N PHE A 200 1.22 0.17 -9.42
CA PHE A 200 2.43 0.80 -9.96
C PHE A 200 2.32 1.19 -11.43
N GLY A 201 1.18 0.93 -12.07
CA GLY A 201 1.01 1.16 -13.51
C GLY A 201 1.78 0.18 -14.40
N VAL A 202 2.25 -0.94 -13.83
CA VAL A 202 2.83 -2.04 -14.60
C VAL A 202 1.69 -2.90 -15.12
N LYS A 203 1.52 -2.93 -16.45
CA LYS A 203 0.54 -3.78 -17.15
C LYS A 203 1.18 -5.08 -17.58
#